data_AF-C5L8D2-F1
#
_entry.id   AF-C5L8D2-F1
#
_cell.length_a   1.000
_cell.length_b   1.000
_cell.length_c   1.000
_cell.angle_alpha   90.00
_cell.angle_beta   90.00
_cell.angle_gamma   90.00
#
_symmetry.space_group_name_H-M   'P 1'
#
loop_
_entity.id
_entity.type
_entity.pdbx_description
1 polymer ?
#
loop_
_entity_poly.entity_id
_entity_poly.type
_entity_poly.pdbx_seq_one_letter_code
_entity_poly.pdbx_strand_id
1 'polypeptide(L)'
;MINCHHEKDCLLTDPSQVNKVMVEDPHRVVIHCDHVKSQMADVADEINATKVYESKTYEGRMASLEWRSSQRPHKAFKAAVKRAKRLEYSLKRRGGQELVDAYSDQFKQWLDNGFIRPVDNEEVKHFLFHHPVIRVGHPTTPVRPVINGQSLDPYLRETECDMLRIVDIVTQWRQSDKWVTMDLSKAFLRIQMRKEDQPYLGIYWDGTSYVFNVLPFGLAMSPSWLTANVKEVLRRASEDPHFV
;
A
#
# COMPACT_ATOMS: atom_id res chain seq x y z
N MET A 1 -39.99 -25.98 8.85
CA MET A 1 -40.66 -25.04 9.78
C MET A 1 -39.98 -25.11 11.13
N ILE A 2 -39.02 -24.21 11.38
CA ILE A 2 -38.85 -23.54 12.67
C ILE A 2 -38.55 -22.09 12.27
N ASN A 3 -39.56 -21.23 12.45
CA ASN A 3 -39.47 -19.79 12.34
C ASN A 3 -38.99 -19.26 13.69
N CYS A 4 -38.05 -18.33 13.70
CA CYS A 4 -37.94 -17.37 14.79
C CYS A 4 -37.56 -16.00 14.21
N HIS A 5 -38.57 -15.13 14.09
CA HIS A 5 -38.40 -13.68 13.95
C HIS A 5 -37.97 -13.12 15.31
N HIS A 6 -36.96 -12.26 15.34
CA HIS A 6 -37.04 -10.94 15.97
C HIS A 6 -35.96 -9.99 15.42
N GLU A 7 -36.35 -8.72 15.40
CA GLU A 7 -35.82 -7.59 14.67
C GLU A 7 -34.62 -6.86 15.34
N LYS A 8 -33.90 -6.09 14.50
CA LYS A 8 -33.29 -4.76 14.72
C LYS A 8 -32.14 -4.64 15.72
N ASP A 9 -30.93 -4.46 15.17
CA ASP A 9 -30.23 -3.16 15.16
C ASP A 9 -28.90 -3.29 14.40
N CYS A 10 -28.93 -3.10 13.08
CA CYS A 10 -27.74 -2.75 12.31
C CYS A 10 -27.84 -1.27 11.96
N LEU A 11 -27.26 -0.44 12.81
CA LEU A 11 -26.93 0.93 12.46
C LEU A 11 -25.86 0.87 11.37
N LEU A 12 -26.26 1.19 10.14
CA LEU A 12 -25.61 2.11 9.18
C LEU A 12 -26.11 1.80 7.76
N THR A 13 -27.32 2.29 7.49
CA THR A 13 -27.88 2.47 6.15
C THR A 13 -27.43 3.83 5.60
N ASP A 14 -26.49 3.86 4.65
CA ASP A 14 -26.44 4.83 3.54
C ASP A 14 -25.28 4.52 2.56
N PRO A 15 -25.57 4.07 1.32
CA PRO A 15 -24.57 3.87 0.26
C PRO A 15 -23.82 5.15 -0.15
N SER A 16 -24.33 6.33 0.17
CA SER A 16 -23.67 7.61 -0.10
C SER A 16 -22.51 7.91 0.88
N GLN A 17 -22.43 7.19 2.00
CA GLN A 17 -21.34 7.28 2.99
C GLN A 17 -20.12 6.42 2.60
N VAL A 18 -20.24 5.52 1.63
CA VAL A 18 -19.15 4.60 1.22
C VAL A 18 -17.98 5.34 0.55
N ASN A 19 -18.17 6.61 0.15
CA ASN A 19 -17.12 7.48 -0.38
C ASN A 19 -16.60 8.52 0.63
N LYS A 20 -16.90 8.38 1.93
CA LYS A 20 -16.30 9.17 3.01
C LYS A 20 -15.86 8.27 4.16
N VAL A 21 -14.85 7.45 3.93
CA VAL A 21 -13.96 6.99 5.02
C VAL A 21 -12.58 7.56 4.72
N MET A 22 -12.53 8.88 4.69
CA MET A 22 -11.30 9.65 4.71
C MET A 22 -11.24 10.25 6.10
N VAL A 23 -10.22 9.85 6.85
CA VAL A 23 -9.88 10.36 8.19
C VAL A 23 -10.79 9.84 9.30
N GLU A 24 -10.47 8.68 9.86
CA GLU A 24 -10.60 8.44 11.29
C GLU A 24 -9.67 7.29 11.71
N ASP A 25 -8.63 7.68 12.44
CA ASP A 25 -7.55 6.87 13.04
C ASP A 25 -6.41 6.37 12.10
N PRO A 26 -5.21 7.00 12.13
CA PRO A 26 -4.04 6.56 11.33
C PRO A 26 -3.48 5.18 11.74
N HIS A 27 -4.11 4.54 12.73
CA HIS A 27 -3.69 3.31 13.37
C HIS A 27 -4.61 2.12 13.12
N ARG A 28 -5.45 2.10 12.07
CA ARG A 28 -6.27 0.91 11.75
C ARG A 28 -5.81 0.20 10.48
N VAL A 29 -5.52 -1.10 10.57
CA VAL A 29 -5.28 -1.95 9.38
C VAL A 29 -6.63 -2.37 8.83
N VAL A 30 -7.13 -1.60 7.85
CA VAL A 30 -8.31 -1.98 7.07
C VAL A 30 -7.85 -2.78 5.85
N ILE A 31 -8.26 -4.06 5.79
CA ILE A 31 -8.02 -4.92 4.63
C ILE A 31 -9.11 -4.62 3.59
N HIS A 32 -8.79 -3.75 2.62
CA HIS A 32 -9.66 -3.51 1.48
C HIS A 32 -9.39 -4.52 0.38
N CYS A 33 -10.45 -5.16 -0.09
CA CYS A 33 -10.37 -6.21 -1.09
C CYS A 33 -10.96 -5.72 -2.40
N ASP A 34 -10.17 -5.72 -3.48
CA ASP A 34 -10.62 -5.16 -4.76
C ASP A 34 -11.48 -6.16 -5.55
N HIS A 35 -11.19 -7.46 -5.46
CA HIS A 35 -11.98 -8.54 -6.05
C HIS A 35 -11.79 -9.84 -5.25
N VAL A 36 -12.91 -10.51 -4.88
CA VAL A 36 -12.91 -11.88 -4.37
C VAL A 36 -13.31 -12.83 -5.50
N LYS A 37 -12.52 -13.90 -5.74
CA LYS A 37 -12.89 -14.99 -6.65
C LYS A 37 -12.96 -16.31 -5.89
N SER A 38 -14.07 -17.02 -6.04
CA SER A 38 -14.36 -18.34 -5.44
C SER A 38 -14.91 -19.30 -6.50
N GLN A 39 -14.73 -20.61 -6.29
CA GLN A 39 -15.45 -21.65 -7.06
C GLN A 39 -16.95 -21.70 -6.73
N MET A 40 -17.37 -21.12 -5.61
CA MET A 40 -18.77 -21.00 -5.19
C MET A 40 -19.18 -19.53 -5.29
N ALA A 41 -19.99 -19.19 -6.30
CA ALA A 41 -20.44 -17.82 -6.56
C ALA A 41 -21.13 -17.22 -5.33
N ASP A 42 -21.98 -18.00 -4.68
CA ASP A 42 -22.78 -17.59 -3.51
C ASP A 42 -21.90 -17.15 -2.32
N VAL A 43 -20.79 -17.85 -2.08
CA VAL A 43 -19.81 -17.52 -1.03
C VAL A 43 -18.99 -16.29 -1.41
N ALA A 44 -18.65 -16.12 -2.70
CA ALA A 44 -18.00 -14.91 -3.16
C ALA A 44 -18.91 -13.69 -2.99
N ASP A 45 -20.20 -13.82 -3.29
CA ASP A 45 -21.18 -12.76 -3.17
C ASP A 45 -21.42 -12.35 -1.71
N GLU A 46 -21.45 -13.31 -0.79
CA GLU A 46 -21.57 -13.06 0.66
C GLU A 46 -20.33 -12.34 1.23
N ILE A 47 -19.11 -12.80 0.89
CA ILE A 47 -17.86 -12.14 1.29
C ILE A 47 -17.72 -10.75 0.63
N ASN A 48 -18.10 -10.63 -0.65
CA ASN A 48 -18.15 -9.35 -1.37
C ASN A 48 -19.24 -8.41 -0.83
N ALA A 49 -20.23 -8.91 -0.07
CA ALA A 49 -21.22 -8.08 0.61
C ALA A 49 -20.70 -7.56 1.96
N THR A 50 -19.83 -8.31 2.65
CA THR A 50 -19.20 -7.90 3.91
C THR A 50 -18.13 -6.80 3.72
N LYS A 51 -17.49 -6.72 2.54
CA LYS A 51 -16.51 -5.72 2.00
C LYS A 51 -15.36 -5.22 2.86
N VAL A 52 -15.36 -5.36 4.18
CA VAL A 52 -14.36 -4.77 5.06
C VAL A 52 -14.24 -5.64 6.32
N TYR A 53 -13.08 -6.28 6.51
CA TYR A 53 -12.68 -6.72 7.85
C TYR A 53 -11.95 -5.56 8.52
N GLU A 54 -12.65 -4.89 9.44
CA GLU A 54 -12.08 -3.94 10.38
C GLU A 54 -11.78 -4.69 11.68
N SER A 55 -10.52 -5.09 11.87
CA SER A 55 -10.07 -5.43 13.21
C SER A 55 -10.16 -4.16 14.05
N LYS A 56 -11.15 -4.08 14.95
CA LYS A 56 -11.39 -2.90 15.80
C LYS A 56 -10.19 -2.54 16.69
N THR A 57 -9.18 -3.40 16.80
CA THR A 57 -8.11 -3.36 17.82
C THR A 57 -6.68 -3.60 17.29
N TYR A 58 -6.46 -3.74 15.97
CA TYR A 58 -5.12 -4.03 15.45
C TYR A 58 -4.53 -2.89 14.62
N GLU A 59 -3.47 -2.29 15.17
CA GLU A 59 -2.78 -1.16 14.55
C GLU A 59 -1.72 -1.52 13.51
N GLY A 60 -1.55 -2.81 13.20
CA GLY A 60 -0.47 -3.24 12.32
C GLY A 60 0.89 -3.11 12.97
N ARG A 61 1.88 -3.85 12.50
CA ARG A 61 3.27 -3.52 12.83
C ARG A 61 3.72 -2.42 11.89
N MET A 62 4.08 -1.26 12.47
CA MET A 62 4.73 -0.19 11.72
C MET A 62 6.04 -0.70 11.13
N ALA A 63 6.23 -0.48 9.84
CA ALA A 63 7.46 -0.81 9.15
C ALA A 63 8.60 0.13 9.59
N SER A 64 9.76 -0.46 9.83
CA SER A 64 11.03 0.25 10.06
C SER A 64 12.00 -0.01 8.93
N LEU A 65 12.85 0.96 8.63
CA LEU A 65 14.06 0.78 7.84
C LEU A 65 15.06 0.05 8.73
N GLU A 66 14.97 -1.28 8.77
CA GLU A 66 15.84 -2.21 9.50
C GLU A 66 17.33 -1.95 9.20
N TRP A 67 17.92 -0.95 9.86
CA TRP A 67 19.26 -0.46 9.56
C TRP A 67 20.32 -1.54 9.87
N ARG A 68 21.23 -1.77 8.93
CA ARG A 68 22.35 -2.71 9.07
C ARG A 68 23.39 -2.21 10.08
N SER A 69 23.61 -0.90 10.15
CA SER A 69 24.58 -0.25 11.05
C SER A 69 24.14 1.17 11.43
N SER A 70 25.01 1.96 12.04
CA SER A 70 24.81 3.40 12.27
C SER A 70 25.03 4.26 11.01
N GLN A 71 25.59 3.70 9.94
CA GLN A 71 25.77 4.42 8.68
C GLN A 71 24.42 4.74 8.03
N ARG A 72 24.32 5.91 7.38
CA ARG A 72 23.09 6.39 6.74
C ARG A 72 23.39 6.90 5.33
N PRO A 73 22.43 6.80 4.40
CA PRO A 73 22.58 7.33 3.06
C PRO A 73 22.72 8.86 3.09
N HIS A 74 23.43 9.40 2.11
CA HIS A 74 23.52 10.84 1.91
C HIS A 74 22.21 11.39 1.31
N LYS A 75 21.90 12.67 1.56
CA LYS A 75 20.62 13.29 1.17
C LYS A 75 20.27 13.20 -0.31
N ALA A 76 21.23 13.38 -1.21
CA ALA A 76 21.03 13.35 -2.68
C ALA A 76 20.05 14.38 -3.28
N PHE A 77 19.72 15.48 -2.56
CA PHE A 77 18.73 16.48 -3.02
C PHE A 77 18.99 17.06 -4.42
N LYS A 78 20.21 17.55 -4.70
CA LYS A 78 20.56 18.12 -6.01
C LYS A 78 20.36 17.11 -7.15
N ALA A 79 20.63 15.83 -6.90
CA ALA A 79 20.42 14.77 -7.87
C ALA A 79 18.93 14.50 -8.09
N ALA A 80 18.13 14.48 -7.02
CA ALA A 80 16.67 14.32 -7.09
C ALA A 80 16.03 15.44 -7.92
N VAL A 81 16.36 16.71 -7.65
CA VAL A 81 15.86 17.87 -8.43
C VAL A 81 16.24 17.75 -9.91
N LYS A 82 17.51 17.44 -10.21
CA LYS A 82 17.99 17.28 -11.59
C LYS A 82 17.25 16.15 -12.32
N ARG A 83 16.96 15.05 -11.62
CA ARG A 83 16.27 13.89 -12.18
C ARG A 83 14.79 14.16 -12.42
N ALA A 84 14.12 14.85 -11.49
CA ALA A 84 12.72 15.29 -11.65
C ALA A 84 12.56 16.23 -12.86
N LYS A 85 13.43 17.24 -13.01
CA LYS A 85 13.42 18.13 -14.19
C LYS A 85 13.60 17.39 -15.51
N ARG A 86 14.52 16.41 -15.55
CA ARG A 86 14.72 15.55 -16.74
C ARG A 86 13.50 14.67 -17.01
N LEU A 87 12.88 14.16 -15.96
CA LEU A 87 11.67 13.36 -16.04
C LEU A 87 10.52 14.17 -16.63
N GLU A 88 10.25 15.37 -16.09
CA GLU A 88 9.24 16.29 -16.60
C GLU A 88 9.43 16.58 -18.10
N TYR A 89 10.65 16.96 -18.51
CA TYR A 89 10.98 17.17 -19.92
C TYR A 89 10.71 15.91 -20.77
N SER A 90 11.06 14.73 -20.25
CA SER A 90 10.85 13.46 -20.93
C SER A 90 9.38 13.06 -21.04
N LEU A 91 8.55 13.37 -20.04
CA LEU A 91 7.10 13.18 -20.10
C LEU A 91 6.49 14.12 -21.12
N LYS A 92 6.86 15.40 -21.08
CA LYS A 92 6.40 16.42 -22.03
C LYS A 92 6.72 16.06 -23.48
N ARG A 93 7.91 15.51 -23.74
CA ARG A 93 8.28 15.01 -25.08
C ARG A 93 7.50 13.77 -25.52
N ARG A 94 7.04 12.92 -24.59
CA ARG A 94 6.37 11.65 -24.90
C ARG A 94 4.86 11.78 -25.06
N GLY A 95 4.23 12.66 -24.29
CA GLY A 95 2.76 12.79 -24.26
C GLY A 95 2.27 14.20 -23.92
N GLY A 96 3.09 15.22 -24.16
CA GLY A 96 2.69 16.62 -23.94
C GLY A 96 2.46 16.96 -22.47
N GLN A 97 1.75 18.07 -22.26
CA GLN A 97 1.40 18.54 -20.92
C GLN A 97 0.44 17.58 -20.21
N GLU A 98 -0.49 16.95 -20.94
CA GLU A 98 -1.44 15.99 -20.39
C GLU A 98 -0.77 14.83 -19.65
N LEU A 99 0.34 14.30 -20.18
CA LEU A 99 1.07 13.22 -19.51
C LEU A 99 1.83 13.71 -18.27
N VAL A 100 2.28 14.97 -18.26
CA VAL A 100 2.88 15.60 -17.06
C VAL A 100 1.81 15.77 -16.00
N ASP A 101 0.64 16.28 -16.36
CA ASP A 101 -0.48 16.50 -15.46
C ASP A 101 -0.98 15.17 -14.87
N ALA A 102 -1.16 14.15 -15.71
CA ALA A 102 -1.53 12.80 -15.27
C ALA A 102 -0.50 12.19 -14.31
N TYR A 103 0.79 12.52 -14.48
CA TYR A 103 1.84 12.08 -13.54
C TYR A 103 1.75 12.84 -12.21
N SER A 104 1.58 14.17 -12.26
CA SER A 104 1.40 15.02 -11.07
C SER A 104 0.14 14.66 -10.29
N ASP A 105 -0.95 14.26 -10.96
CA ASP A 105 -2.19 13.83 -10.33
C ASP A 105 -2.00 12.57 -9.47
N GLN A 106 -1.03 11.72 -9.77
CA GLN A 106 -0.70 10.58 -8.91
C GLN A 106 -0.14 11.04 -7.56
N PHE A 107 0.65 12.12 -7.53
CA PHE A 107 1.16 12.70 -6.28
C PHE A 107 0.04 13.39 -5.50
N LYS A 108 -0.89 14.09 -6.17
CA LYS A 108 -2.09 14.63 -5.53
C LYS A 108 -2.92 13.54 -4.87
N GLN A 109 -3.17 12.44 -5.58
CA GLN A 109 -3.85 11.28 -4.99
C GLN A 109 -3.10 10.73 -3.78
N TRP A 110 -1.77 10.64 -3.82
CA TRP A 110 -1.00 10.18 -2.66
C TRP A 110 -1.08 11.13 -1.47
N LEU A 111 -1.16 12.44 -1.70
CA LEU A 111 -1.37 13.46 -0.66
C LEU A 111 -2.77 13.34 -0.06
N ASP A 112 -3.79 13.29 -0.90
CA ASP A 112 -5.18 13.19 -0.45
C ASP A 112 -5.40 11.94 0.41
N ASN A 113 -4.81 10.81 0.00
CA ASN A 113 -4.87 9.56 0.76
C ASN A 113 -3.91 9.51 1.97
N GLY A 114 -3.11 10.56 2.22
CA GLY A 114 -2.17 10.62 3.35
C GLY A 114 -0.95 9.69 3.23
N PHE A 115 -0.70 9.09 2.07
CA PHE A 115 0.45 8.20 1.85
C PHE A 115 1.78 8.94 1.85
N ILE A 116 1.77 10.18 1.39
CA ILE A 116 2.88 11.12 1.48
C ILE A 116 2.42 12.40 2.17
N ARG A 117 3.37 13.18 2.68
CA ARG A 117 3.14 14.54 3.15
C ARG A 117 4.19 15.49 2.60
N PRO A 118 3.86 16.76 2.34
CA PRO A 118 4.84 17.76 1.97
C PRO A 118 5.72 18.09 3.16
N VAL A 119 6.99 18.37 2.92
CA VAL A 119 7.98 18.73 3.94
C VAL A 119 8.94 19.77 3.44
N ASP A 120 9.52 20.51 4.37
CA ASP A 120 10.73 21.28 4.08
C ASP A 120 11.85 20.35 3.68
N ASN A 121 12.67 20.79 2.73
CA ASN A 121 13.78 19.99 2.24
C ASN A 121 14.69 19.57 3.40
N GLU A 122 14.91 20.45 4.37
CA GLU A 122 15.72 20.29 5.57
C GLU A 122 15.34 19.05 6.38
N GLU A 123 14.05 18.70 6.42
CA GLU A 123 13.56 17.50 7.10
C GLU A 123 14.01 16.21 6.41
N VAL A 124 14.15 16.24 5.08
CA VAL A 124 14.53 15.07 4.29
C VAL A 124 16.00 14.71 4.53
N LYS A 125 16.23 13.47 4.98
CA LYS A 125 17.56 12.88 5.18
C LYS A 125 18.05 12.11 3.96
N HIS A 126 17.15 11.57 3.13
CA HIS A 126 17.50 10.89 1.88
C HIS A 126 16.37 10.99 0.85
N PHE A 127 16.73 11.31 -0.40
CA PHE A 127 15.81 11.30 -1.53
C PHE A 127 15.95 10.02 -2.34
N LEU A 128 14.85 9.27 -2.40
CA LEU A 128 14.62 8.20 -3.36
C LEU A 128 14.31 8.77 -4.74
N PHE A 129 14.71 8.04 -5.77
CA PHE A 129 14.37 8.39 -7.14
C PHE A 129 13.10 7.69 -7.58
N HIS A 130 12.38 8.31 -8.50
CA HIS A 130 11.22 7.71 -9.14
C HIS A 130 11.32 7.84 -10.66
N HIS A 131 10.58 6.98 -11.36
CA HIS A 131 10.48 6.98 -12.81
C HIS A 131 9.05 6.59 -13.23
N PRO A 132 8.63 6.93 -14.47
CA PRO A 132 7.29 6.67 -14.92
C PRO A 132 7.20 5.29 -15.57
N VAL A 133 6.16 4.54 -15.23
CA VAL A 133 5.68 3.42 -16.04
C VAL A 133 4.41 3.88 -16.74
N ILE A 134 4.49 3.98 -18.07
CA ILE A 134 3.36 4.37 -18.92
C ILE A 134 2.64 3.08 -19.35
N ARG A 135 1.34 3.00 -19.07
CA ARG A 135 0.49 1.87 -19.45
C ARG A 135 -0.46 2.31 -20.54
N VAL A 136 -0.02 2.15 -21.79
CA VAL A 136 -0.82 2.47 -22.96
C VAL A 136 -2.10 1.61 -22.95
N GLY A 137 -3.27 2.25 -23.07
CA GLY A 137 -4.57 1.57 -23.09
C GLY A 137 -5.17 1.23 -21.72
N HIS A 138 -4.54 1.62 -20.61
CA HIS A 138 -5.13 1.43 -19.27
C HIS A 138 -6.02 2.64 -18.90
N PRO A 139 -7.35 2.51 -18.85
CA PRO A 139 -8.26 3.66 -18.82
C PRO A 139 -8.11 4.52 -17.57
N THR A 140 -7.85 3.89 -16.42
CA THR A 140 -7.88 4.55 -15.11
C THR A 140 -6.51 4.97 -14.58
N THR A 141 -5.40 4.48 -15.15
CA THR A 141 -4.06 4.86 -14.68
C THR A 141 -3.06 4.78 -15.83
N PRO A 142 -3.07 5.78 -16.72
CA PRO A 142 -2.23 5.80 -17.92
C PRO A 142 -0.74 5.90 -17.58
N VAL A 143 -0.40 6.45 -16.41
CA VAL A 143 0.99 6.55 -15.92
C VAL A 143 1.06 6.36 -14.41
N ARG A 144 2.12 5.68 -13.94
CA ARG A 144 2.38 5.46 -12.51
C ARG A 144 3.81 5.83 -12.13
N PRO A 145 4.04 6.60 -11.06
CA PRO A 145 5.36 6.74 -10.47
C PRO A 145 5.79 5.42 -9.84
N VAL A 146 6.97 4.94 -10.21
CA VAL A 146 7.63 3.79 -9.57
C VAL A 146 8.84 4.31 -8.81
N ILE A 147 8.85 4.07 -7.50
CA ILE A 147 9.94 4.43 -6.61
C ILE A 147 11.07 3.40 -6.74
N ASN A 148 12.31 3.89 -6.81
CA ASN A 148 13.51 3.07 -6.79
C ASN A 148 14.18 3.20 -5.41
N GLY A 149 14.07 2.13 -4.62
CA GLY A 149 14.67 2.00 -3.29
C GLY A 149 16.15 1.57 -3.27
N GLN A 150 16.76 1.27 -4.41
CA GLN A 150 18.10 0.66 -4.49
C GLN A 150 19.20 1.47 -3.78
N SER A 151 19.02 2.79 -3.65
CA SER A 151 19.97 3.65 -2.93
C SER A 151 20.00 3.37 -1.42
N LEU A 152 18.96 2.71 -0.87
CA LEU A 152 18.89 2.30 0.53
C LEU A 152 19.44 0.90 0.78
N ASP A 153 19.43 0.00 -0.21
CA ASP A 153 19.81 -1.41 -0.05
C ASP A 153 21.15 -1.63 0.69
N PRO A 154 22.24 -0.85 0.44
CA PRO A 154 23.50 -1.03 1.16
C PRO A 154 23.43 -0.74 2.67
N TYR A 155 22.42 0.01 3.12
CA TYR A 155 22.26 0.45 4.50
C TYR A 155 21.26 -0.39 5.29
N LEU A 156 20.50 -1.25 4.61
CA LEU A 156 19.45 -2.05 5.20
C LEU A 156 19.94 -3.48 5.46
N ARG A 157 19.34 -4.11 6.47
CA ARG A 157 19.51 -5.55 6.69
C ARG A 157 18.81 -6.29 5.55
N GLU A 158 19.42 -7.39 5.13
CA GLU A 158 18.74 -8.34 4.28
C GLU A 158 17.56 -8.91 5.06
N THR A 159 16.36 -8.72 4.51
CA THR A 159 15.16 -9.32 5.06
C THR A 159 14.86 -10.59 4.30
N GLU A 160 14.83 -11.73 4.99
CA GLU A 160 14.25 -12.93 4.43
C GLU A 160 12.76 -12.72 4.25
N CYS A 161 12.31 -12.72 3.00
CA CYS A 161 10.91 -12.66 2.67
C CYS A 161 10.37 -14.09 2.73
N ASP A 162 9.77 -14.47 3.85
CA ASP A 162 9.14 -15.78 4.05
C ASP A 162 7.80 -15.87 3.30
N MET A 163 7.86 -15.67 1.98
CA MET A 163 6.76 -15.94 1.06
C MET A 163 6.62 -17.44 0.87
N LEU A 164 5.38 -17.93 0.88
CA LEU A 164 5.08 -19.32 0.57
C LEU A 164 5.62 -19.66 -0.82
N ARG A 165 6.27 -20.82 -0.94
CA ARG A 165 6.71 -21.30 -2.25
C ARG A 165 5.48 -21.67 -3.06
N ILE A 166 5.53 -21.43 -4.37
CA ILE A 166 4.40 -21.74 -5.26
C ILE A 166 3.94 -23.20 -5.16
N VAL A 167 4.87 -24.13 -4.91
CA VAL A 167 4.56 -25.56 -4.72
C VAL A 167 3.72 -25.78 -3.46
N ASP A 168 4.04 -25.10 -2.36
CA ASP A 168 3.30 -25.21 -1.10
C ASP A 168 1.86 -24.67 -1.28
N ILE A 169 1.72 -23.52 -1.95
CA ILE A 169 0.41 -22.91 -2.28
C ILE A 169 -0.43 -23.87 -3.14
N VAL A 170 0.12 -24.38 -4.24
CA VAL A 170 -0.60 -25.27 -5.16
C VAL A 170 -0.96 -26.59 -4.49
N THR A 171 -0.11 -27.12 -3.62
CA THR A 171 -0.38 -28.35 -2.87
C THR A 171 -1.53 -28.16 -1.91
N GLN A 172 -1.55 -27.07 -1.14
CA GLN A 172 -2.67 -26.73 -0.26
C GLN A 172 -3.97 -26.53 -1.06
N TRP A 173 -3.91 -25.83 -2.20
CA TRP A 173 -5.08 -25.64 -3.07
C TRP A 173 -5.67 -26.95 -3.58
N ARG A 174 -4.83 -27.93 -3.92
CA ARG A 174 -5.28 -29.25 -4.41
C ARG A 174 -5.85 -30.15 -3.32
N GLN A 175 -5.53 -29.90 -2.06
CA GLN A 175 -6.04 -30.66 -0.91
C GLN A 175 -7.38 -30.11 -0.39
N SER A 176 -7.72 -28.88 -0.76
CA SER A 176 -8.96 -28.23 -0.34
C SER A 176 -10.06 -28.40 -1.38
N ASP A 177 -11.23 -28.88 -0.95
CA ASP A 177 -12.41 -28.99 -1.82
C ASP A 177 -12.97 -27.62 -2.26
N LYS A 178 -12.62 -26.55 -1.52
CA LYS A 178 -13.09 -25.18 -1.72
C LYS A 178 -11.97 -24.19 -1.46
N TRP A 179 -11.95 -23.09 -2.20
CA TRP A 179 -10.96 -22.02 -2.03
C TRP A 179 -11.56 -20.65 -2.36
N VAL A 180 -11.00 -19.63 -1.71
CA VAL A 180 -11.32 -18.21 -1.95
C VAL A 180 -10.00 -17.48 -2.17
N THR A 181 -9.97 -16.61 -3.18
CA THR A 181 -8.86 -15.67 -3.42
C THR A 181 -9.33 -14.26 -3.22
N MET A 182 -8.47 -13.43 -2.63
CA MET A 182 -8.78 -12.06 -2.25
C MET A 182 -7.60 -11.17 -2.58
N ASP A 183 -7.83 -10.14 -3.40
CA ASP A 183 -6.78 -9.20 -3.78
C ASP A 183 -6.72 -8.00 -2.81
N LEU A 184 -5.54 -7.74 -2.25
CA LEU A 184 -5.34 -6.69 -1.25
C LEU A 184 -5.05 -5.34 -1.94
N SER A 185 -6.03 -4.45 -1.91
CA SER A 185 -5.91 -3.13 -2.54
C SER A 185 -4.82 -2.29 -1.88
N LYS A 186 -3.84 -1.86 -2.67
CA LYS A 186 -2.77 -0.95 -2.23
C LYS A 186 -2.06 -1.44 -0.95
N ALA A 187 -1.86 -2.75 -0.81
CA ALA A 187 -1.48 -3.39 0.44
C ALA A 187 -0.27 -2.75 1.16
N PHE A 188 0.80 -2.42 0.44
CA PHE A 188 1.96 -1.74 1.03
C PHE A 188 1.62 -0.36 1.61
N LEU A 189 0.78 0.41 0.92
CA LEU A 189 0.37 1.75 1.36
C LEU A 189 -0.56 1.74 2.58
N ARG A 190 -0.97 0.56 3.06
CA ARG A 190 -1.72 0.40 4.32
C ARG A 190 -0.80 0.22 5.53
N ILE A 191 0.49 -0.02 5.33
CA ILE A 191 1.45 -0.23 6.40
C ILE A 191 2.13 1.09 6.71
N GLN A 192 1.94 1.61 7.92
CA GLN A 192 2.59 2.86 8.36
C GLN A 192 4.10 2.67 8.52
N MET A 193 4.87 3.70 8.15
CA MET A 193 6.30 3.78 8.43
C MET A 193 6.54 4.47 9.77
N ARG A 194 7.50 3.96 10.55
CA ARG A 194 7.97 4.63 11.76
C ARG A 194 8.42 6.06 11.48
N LYS A 195 8.01 6.99 12.34
CA LYS A 195 8.22 8.44 12.15
C LYS A 195 9.70 8.80 12.00
N GLU A 196 10.58 8.09 12.68
CA GLU A 196 12.04 8.30 12.65
C GLU A 196 12.68 7.94 11.31
N ASP A 197 12.04 7.02 10.57
CA ASP A 197 12.51 6.49 9.30
C ASP A 197 11.92 7.23 8.08
N GLN A 198 10.75 7.87 8.22
CA GLN A 198 10.10 8.65 7.15
C GLN A 198 11.03 9.67 6.46
N PRO A 199 11.91 10.41 7.19
CA PRO A 199 12.87 11.32 6.56
C PRO A 199 13.82 10.70 5.53
N TYR A 200 14.02 9.38 5.54
CA TYR A 200 14.86 8.66 4.58
C TYR A 200 14.10 8.19 3.33
N LEU A 201 12.77 8.39 3.32
CA LEU A 201 11.87 8.04 2.23
C LEU A 201 11.41 9.30 1.48
N GLY A 202 12.31 10.26 1.31
CA GLY A 202 12.00 11.50 0.61
C GLY A 202 11.86 11.29 -0.89
N ILE A 203 10.97 12.02 -1.53
CA ILE A 203 10.87 12.14 -3.00
C ILE A 203 10.69 13.61 -3.37
N TYR A 204 11.09 13.97 -4.60
CA TYR A 204 11.00 15.34 -5.08
C TYR A 204 10.24 15.38 -6.41
N TRP A 205 9.17 16.16 -6.44
CA TRP A 205 8.39 16.39 -7.66
C TRP A 205 7.84 17.81 -7.67
N ASP A 206 7.87 18.44 -8.85
CA ASP A 206 7.24 19.74 -9.11
C ASP A 206 7.51 20.82 -8.04
N GLY A 207 8.79 21.09 -7.77
CA GLY A 207 9.18 22.11 -6.79
C GLY A 207 9.07 21.68 -5.32
N THR A 208 8.45 20.54 -5.04
CA THR A 208 8.05 20.14 -3.69
C THR A 208 8.79 18.88 -3.24
N SER A 209 9.20 18.87 -1.97
CA SER A 209 9.73 17.68 -1.31
C SER A 209 8.62 17.00 -0.52
N TYR A 210 8.56 15.68 -0.61
CA TYR A 210 7.60 14.86 0.10
C TYR A 210 8.33 13.75 0.85
N VAL A 211 7.74 13.23 1.92
CA VAL A 211 8.16 11.98 2.55
C VAL A 211 6.99 11.00 2.59
N PHE A 212 7.30 9.72 2.46
CA PHE A 212 6.30 8.67 2.66
C PHE A 212 5.95 8.50 4.14
N ASN A 213 4.66 8.51 4.44
CA ASN A 213 4.11 8.14 5.74
C ASN A 213 3.91 6.63 5.87
N VAL A 214 3.74 5.95 4.74
CA VAL A 214 3.44 4.51 4.61
C VAL A 214 4.54 3.80 3.85
N LEU A 215 4.58 2.47 3.90
CA LEU A 215 5.62 1.66 3.27
C LEU A 215 5.56 1.82 1.74
N PRO A 216 6.58 2.43 1.10
CA PRO A 216 6.55 2.64 -0.33
C PRO A 216 6.82 1.33 -1.09
N PHE A 217 6.31 1.26 -2.31
CA PHE A 217 6.72 0.22 -3.26
C PHE A 217 8.20 0.40 -3.63
N GLY A 218 8.87 -0.70 -3.99
CA GLY A 218 10.21 -0.64 -4.58
C GLY A 218 11.38 -0.60 -3.58
N LEU A 219 11.14 -0.71 -2.27
CA LEU A 219 12.19 -1.08 -1.32
C LEU A 219 12.36 -2.60 -1.31
N ALA A 220 13.60 -3.08 -1.16
CA ALA A 220 13.89 -4.51 -1.08
C ALA A 220 13.14 -5.22 0.07
N MET A 221 12.92 -4.49 1.16
CA MET A 221 12.25 -4.99 2.36
C MET A 221 10.72 -4.88 2.37
N SER A 222 10.12 -4.13 1.43
CA SER A 222 8.66 -3.92 1.43
C SER A 222 7.88 -5.24 1.39
N PRO A 223 8.23 -6.23 0.53
CA PRO A 223 7.56 -7.53 0.50
C PRO A 223 7.55 -8.23 1.87
N SER A 224 8.69 -8.27 2.56
CA SER A 224 8.84 -8.92 3.87
C SER A 224 7.93 -8.30 4.93
N TRP A 225 7.86 -6.96 4.97
CA TRP A 225 6.96 -6.25 5.88
C TRP A 225 5.48 -6.51 5.59
N LEU A 226 5.11 -6.60 4.30
CA LEU A 226 3.76 -6.95 3.91
C LEU A 226 3.40 -8.37 4.34
N THR A 227 4.27 -9.35 4.04
CA THR A 227 4.04 -10.74 4.42
C THR A 227 3.92 -10.90 5.93
N ALA A 228 4.77 -10.24 6.72
CA ALA A 228 4.69 -10.27 8.17
C ALA A 228 3.38 -9.67 8.71
N ASN A 229 2.93 -8.54 8.16
CA ASN A 229 1.67 -7.92 8.56
C ASN A 229 0.46 -8.79 8.19
N VAL A 230 0.43 -9.36 6.97
CA VAL A 230 -0.66 -10.24 6.54
C VAL A 230 -0.71 -11.51 7.40
N LYS A 231 0.44 -12.14 7.68
CA LYS A 231 0.52 -13.32 8.57
C LYS A 231 -0.06 -13.01 9.95
N GLU A 232 0.28 -11.86 10.53
CA GLU A 232 -0.25 -11.47 11.83
C GLU A 232 -1.76 -11.19 11.81
N VAL A 233 -2.27 -10.56 10.76
CA VAL A 233 -3.73 -10.37 10.62
C VAL A 233 -4.44 -11.73 10.50
N LEU A 234 -3.94 -12.64 9.66
CA LEU A 234 -4.53 -13.97 9.50
C LEU A 234 -4.47 -14.79 10.79
N ARG A 235 -3.35 -14.74 11.53
CA ARG A 235 -3.22 -15.40 12.84
C ARG A 235 -4.27 -14.91 13.81
N ARG A 236 -4.46 -13.58 13.91
CA ARG A 236 -5.48 -12.99 14.79
C ARG A 236 -6.89 -13.34 14.36
N ALA A 237 -7.19 -13.31 13.06
CA ALA A 237 -8.49 -13.71 12.54
C ALA A 237 -8.80 -15.17 12.91
N SER A 238 -7.82 -16.07 12.88
CA SER A 238 -8.02 -17.47 13.30
C SER A 238 -8.22 -17.68 14.80
N GLU A 239 -7.82 -16.70 15.63
CA GLU A 239 -7.95 -16.74 17.09
C GLU A 239 -9.21 -16.02 17.59
N ASP A 240 -9.90 -15.28 16.71
CA ASP A 240 -11.10 -14.54 17.05
C ASP A 240 -12.32 -15.49 17.12
N PRO A 241 -12.94 -15.68 18.30
CA PRO A 241 -14.07 -16.59 18.46
C PRO A 241 -15.34 -16.14 17.72
N HIS A 242 -15.37 -14.92 17.18
CA HIS A 242 -16.46 -14.41 16.34
C HIS A 242 -16.18 -14.56 14.84
N PHE A 243 -15.05 -15.16 14.46
CA PHE A 243 -14.67 -15.43 13.07
C PHE A 243 -15.13 -16.83 12.65
N VAL A 244 -16.45 -17.03 12.56
CA VAL A 244 -17.09 -18.19 11.92
C VAL A 244 -18.29 -17.71 11.12
#